data_AF-A0A930K411-F1
#
_entry.id   AF-A0A930K411-F1
#
_cell.length_a   1.000
_cell.length_b   1.000
_cell.length_c   1.000
_cell.angle_alpha   90.00
_cell.angle_beta   90.00
_cell.angle_gamma   90.00
#
_symmetry.space_group_name_H-M   'P 1'
#
loop_
_entity.id
_entity.type
_entity.pdbx_description
1 polymer ?
#
loop_
_entity_poly.entity_id
_entity_poly.type
_entity_poly.pdbx_seq_one_letter_code
_entity_poly.pdbx_strand_id
1 'polypeptide(L)'
;MNKTTVVGLLLAVFMLSGCRDKVQSKADTADSLAAVGQRVSRISKSEKEEDIHKYEVADRQRITDFIPKGYKLFEKISGDLNKDGLDDCVLIIKATRKDGFVKDFKDEVVDRNRRGIIILFTEKDGYKLASKNYNCFSSENEDGGVYFSPELGVIIKDSKLYLHYYHGRYGYWEYCFRYQNSDFMLIGYEASHDRGPVALFKTSINFLTGVEYDDENINADKFNENSNDDSEIDEVFKRTVVKLKKKPLMKLSEIEDFDELRY
;
A
#
# COMPACT_ATOMS: atom_id res chain seq x y z
N MET A 1 -49.77 28.60 20.15
CA MET A 1 -49.72 27.98 18.79
C MET A 1 -48.91 28.92 17.92
N ASN A 2 -47.76 28.62 17.32
CA ASN A 2 -46.93 27.43 17.17
C ASN A 2 -45.47 27.90 17.19
N LYS A 3 -44.58 27.21 17.91
CA LYS A 3 -43.13 27.35 17.73
C LYS A 3 -42.72 26.30 16.70
N THR A 4 -42.41 26.74 15.48
CA THR A 4 -41.88 25.86 14.43
C THR A 4 -40.39 25.71 14.67
N THR A 5 -39.99 24.60 15.28
CA THR A 5 -38.59 24.18 15.37
C THR A 5 -38.14 23.71 13.99
N VAL A 6 -37.27 24.49 13.34
CA VAL A 6 -36.57 24.06 12.13
C VAL A 6 -35.40 23.18 12.60
N VAL A 7 -35.56 21.87 12.48
CA VAL A 7 -34.45 20.91 12.64
C VAL A 7 -33.67 20.94 11.32
N GLY A 8 -32.53 21.62 11.34
CA GLY A 8 -31.57 21.60 10.24
C GLY A 8 -30.96 20.21 10.11
N LEU A 9 -31.38 19.46 9.10
CA LEU A 9 -30.74 18.21 8.70
C LEU A 9 -29.41 18.57 8.01
N LEU A 10 -28.31 18.58 8.75
CA LEU A 10 -26.97 18.61 8.16
C LEU A 10 -26.74 17.29 7.43
N LEU A 11 -27.09 17.24 6.15
CA LEU A 11 -26.61 16.24 5.21
C LEU A 11 -25.11 16.47 5.01
N ALA A 12 -24.30 15.86 5.87
CA ALA A 12 -22.88 15.67 5.60
C ALA A 12 -22.77 14.76 4.36
N VAL A 13 -22.62 15.38 3.19
CA VAL A 13 -22.24 14.68 1.97
C VAL A 13 -20.82 14.17 2.20
N PHE A 14 -20.69 12.93 2.67
CA PHE A 14 -19.43 12.22 2.62
C PHE A 14 -19.07 12.06 1.14
N MET A 15 -18.26 12.99 0.62
CA MET A 15 -17.62 12.82 -0.68
C MET A 15 -16.81 11.53 -0.60
N LEU A 16 -17.32 10.46 -1.22
CA LEU A 16 -16.65 9.17 -1.33
C LEU A 16 -15.47 9.36 -2.27
N SER A 17 -14.40 9.99 -1.79
CA SER A 17 -13.16 10.10 -2.56
C SER A 17 -12.57 8.71 -2.70
N GLY A 18 -12.48 8.23 -3.94
CA GLY A 18 -11.79 7.00 -4.28
C GLY A 18 -10.28 7.15 -4.08
N CYS A 19 -9.53 6.08 -4.37
CA CYS A 19 -8.07 6.10 -4.33
C CYS A 19 -7.47 6.99 -5.41
N ARG A 20 -8.10 7.02 -6.60
CA ARG A 20 -7.83 7.90 -7.73
C ARG A 20 -9.12 8.05 -8.56
N ASP A 21 -9.40 9.25 -9.05
CA ASP A 21 -10.57 9.54 -9.92
C ASP A 21 -10.21 9.56 -11.42
N LYS A 22 -8.92 9.46 -11.79
CA LYS A 22 -8.44 9.46 -13.19
C LYS A 22 -7.20 8.58 -13.37
N VAL A 23 -7.18 7.84 -14.49
CA VAL A 23 -6.04 7.07 -14.99
C VAL A 23 -4.91 8.03 -15.37
N GLN A 24 -3.69 7.70 -14.94
CA GLN A 24 -2.52 8.57 -15.07
C GLN A 24 -1.62 8.20 -16.25
N SER A 25 -0.95 9.23 -16.77
CA SER A 25 0.00 9.18 -17.88
C SER A 25 1.41 8.85 -17.36
N LYS A 26 2.36 8.53 -18.25
CA LYS A 26 3.76 8.18 -17.86
C LYS A 26 4.44 9.22 -16.94
N ALA A 27 4.05 10.49 -17.03
CA ALA A 27 4.62 11.56 -16.20
C ALA A 27 4.29 11.41 -14.70
N ASP A 28 3.15 10.81 -14.40
CA ASP A 28 2.61 10.73 -13.04
C ASP A 28 3.22 9.58 -12.22
N THR A 29 3.65 8.51 -12.89
CA THR A 29 4.35 7.36 -12.30
C THR A 29 5.78 7.75 -11.90
N ALA A 30 6.44 8.57 -12.73
CA ALA A 30 7.74 9.15 -12.44
C ALA A 30 7.70 10.09 -11.23
N ASP A 31 6.63 10.90 -11.08
CA ASP A 31 6.43 11.77 -9.92
C ASP A 31 6.21 11.00 -8.61
N SER A 32 5.58 9.83 -8.68
CA SER A 32 5.38 8.97 -7.49
C SER A 32 6.69 8.31 -7.05
N LEU A 33 7.52 7.86 -8.00
CA LEU A 33 8.89 7.36 -7.72
C LEU A 33 9.85 8.49 -7.28
N ALA A 34 9.70 9.70 -7.82
CA ALA A 34 10.48 10.87 -7.41
C ALA A 34 10.06 11.39 -6.03
N ALA A 35 8.79 11.30 -5.66
CA ALA A 35 8.29 11.64 -4.32
C ALA A 35 8.81 10.68 -3.24
N VAL A 36 9.04 9.40 -3.58
CA VAL A 36 9.77 8.45 -2.69
C VAL A 36 11.23 8.90 -2.48
N GLY A 37 11.83 9.57 -3.47
CA GLY A 37 13.16 10.19 -3.37
C GLY A 37 13.21 11.50 -2.58
N GLN A 38 12.07 12.11 -2.23
CA GLN A 38 12.00 13.46 -1.66
C GLN A 38 11.13 13.56 -0.39
N ARG A 39 11.30 12.63 0.55
CA ARG A 39 11.13 12.93 1.99
C ARG A 39 11.85 11.94 2.91
N VAL A 40 13.09 11.60 2.58
CA VAL A 40 14.05 11.23 3.63
C VAL A 40 14.60 12.55 4.17
N SER A 41 14.18 12.95 5.36
CA SER A 41 14.89 14.00 6.08
C SER A 41 16.31 13.49 6.34
N ARG A 42 17.26 13.89 5.47
CA ARG A 42 18.67 13.96 5.83
C ARG A 42 18.74 14.97 6.97
N ILE A 43 18.75 14.46 8.20
CA ILE A 43 19.03 15.26 9.39
C ILE A 43 20.45 15.81 9.21
N SER A 44 20.52 17.09 8.84
CA SER A 44 21.74 17.87 8.88
C SER A 44 22.14 18.04 10.34
N LYS A 45 23.21 17.33 10.69
CA LYS A 45 24.04 17.41 11.89
C LYS A 45 24.07 18.80 12.56
N SER A 46 23.23 19.03 13.57
CA SER A 46 23.56 19.79 14.80
C SER A 46 22.39 19.85 15.80
N GLU A 47 21.82 18.72 16.21
CA GLU A 47 21.06 18.63 17.46
C GLU A 47 21.50 17.35 18.18
N LYS A 48 21.66 17.43 19.51
CA LYS A 48 22.44 16.48 20.30
C LYS A 48 21.88 15.05 20.23
N GLU A 49 22.76 14.13 19.83
CA GLU A 49 22.56 12.69 19.63
C GLU A 49 21.97 11.95 20.85
N GLU A 50 22.11 12.52 22.06
CA GLU A 50 21.55 11.96 23.31
C GLU A 50 20.05 12.23 23.52
N ASP A 51 19.50 13.35 23.02
CA ASP A 51 18.07 13.67 23.22
C ASP A 51 17.19 12.96 22.20
N ILE A 52 17.62 12.83 20.94
CA ILE A 52 16.88 12.14 19.88
C ILE A 52 16.73 10.64 20.20
N HIS A 53 17.80 10.01 20.70
CA HIS A 53 17.72 8.61 21.14
C HIS A 53 16.79 8.41 22.34
N LYS A 54 16.64 9.40 23.23
CA LYS A 54 15.73 9.27 24.37
C LYS A 54 14.26 9.30 23.96
N TYR A 55 13.89 10.15 22.99
CA TYR A 55 12.53 10.20 22.45
C TYR A 55 12.22 9.02 21.52
N GLU A 56 13.16 8.59 20.67
CA GLU A 56 12.99 7.35 19.89
C GLU A 56 12.87 6.10 20.77
N VAL A 57 13.62 6.01 21.87
CA VAL A 57 13.58 4.88 22.80
C VAL A 57 12.27 4.87 23.59
N ALA A 58 11.79 6.04 24.05
CA ALA A 58 10.50 6.15 24.74
C ALA A 58 9.31 5.83 23.82
N ASP A 59 9.38 6.23 22.56
CA ASP A 59 8.38 5.94 21.53
C ASP A 59 8.44 4.46 21.09
N ARG A 60 9.65 3.89 20.96
CA ARG A 60 9.89 2.46 20.71
C ARG A 60 9.30 1.59 21.82
N GLN A 61 9.50 1.97 23.08
CA GLN A 61 9.04 1.18 24.22
C GLN A 61 7.51 1.10 24.27
N ARG A 62 6.78 2.07 23.70
CA ARG A 62 5.31 2.04 23.58
C ARG A 62 4.79 1.25 22.38
N ILE A 63 5.44 1.33 21.22
CA ILE A 63 4.97 0.58 20.03
C ILE A 63 5.29 -0.92 20.12
N THR A 64 6.38 -1.31 20.78
CA THR A 64 6.75 -2.72 20.92
C THR A 64 5.75 -3.51 21.76
N ASP A 65 5.00 -2.84 22.64
CA ASP A 65 3.95 -3.47 23.44
C ASP A 65 2.79 -4.02 22.58
N PHE A 66 2.63 -3.50 21.36
CA PHE A 66 1.64 -3.98 20.40
C PHE A 66 2.15 -5.17 19.56
N ILE A 67 3.46 -5.45 19.57
CA ILE A 67 4.05 -6.54 18.80
C ILE A 67 3.87 -7.85 19.59
N PRO A 68 3.10 -8.83 19.05
CA PRO A 68 2.85 -10.07 19.76
C PRO A 68 4.12 -10.94 19.91
N LYS A 69 4.16 -11.77 20.94
CA LYS A 69 5.21 -12.80 21.09
C LYS A 69 5.29 -13.67 19.83
N GLY A 70 6.51 -14.01 19.43
CA GLY A 70 6.75 -14.75 18.19
C GLY A 70 6.82 -13.88 16.94
N TYR A 71 6.86 -12.55 17.09
CA TYR A 71 7.07 -11.59 16.02
C TYR A 71 8.19 -10.60 16.39
N LYS A 72 8.82 -10.03 15.37
CA LYS A 72 9.78 -8.92 15.47
C LYS A 72 9.30 -7.75 14.61
N LEU A 73 9.65 -6.52 14.98
CA LEU A 73 9.47 -5.36 14.11
C LEU A 73 10.32 -5.56 12.85
N PHE A 74 9.72 -5.36 11.68
CA PHE A 74 10.38 -5.37 10.37
C PHE A 74 10.55 -3.94 9.85
N GLU A 75 9.50 -3.13 9.93
CA GLU A 75 9.49 -1.74 9.44
C GLU A 75 8.51 -0.88 10.27
N LYS A 76 8.79 0.42 10.41
CA LYS A 76 7.88 1.42 10.98
C LYS A 76 7.70 2.54 9.96
N ILE A 77 6.45 2.88 9.66
CA ILE A 77 6.04 3.98 8.80
C ILE A 77 5.17 4.92 9.64
N SER A 78 5.30 6.23 9.42
CA SER A 78 4.52 7.25 10.13
C SER A 78 3.75 8.14 9.15
N GLY A 79 2.54 8.55 9.52
CA GLY A 79 1.74 9.52 8.77
C GLY A 79 0.29 9.59 9.26
N ASP A 80 -0.34 10.75 9.11
CA ASP A 80 -1.72 11.00 9.53
C ASP A 80 -2.76 10.22 8.67
N LEU A 81 -3.31 9.14 9.22
CA LEU A 81 -4.30 8.26 8.58
C LEU A 81 -5.74 8.61 8.96
N ASN A 82 -5.96 9.33 10.05
CA ASN A 82 -7.29 9.61 10.60
C ASN A 82 -7.72 11.09 10.48
N LYS A 83 -6.84 11.96 9.96
CA LYS A 83 -7.00 13.41 9.75
C LYS A 83 -7.11 14.24 11.03
N ASP A 84 -6.50 13.80 12.12
CA ASP A 84 -6.45 14.56 13.38
C ASP A 84 -5.23 15.49 13.49
N GLY A 85 -4.33 15.45 12.50
CA GLY A 85 -3.11 16.26 12.46
C GLY A 85 -1.93 15.68 13.24
N LEU A 86 -2.06 14.47 13.78
CA LEU A 86 -0.96 13.70 14.39
C LEU A 86 -0.52 12.59 13.43
N ASP A 87 0.78 12.33 13.38
CA ASP A 87 1.29 11.20 12.60
C ASP A 87 0.98 9.89 13.34
N ASP A 88 0.19 9.03 12.69
CA ASP A 88 -0.10 7.68 13.15
C ASP A 88 1.07 6.74 12.85
N CYS A 89 1.07 5.53 13.43
CA CYS A 89 2.13 4.55 13.25
C CYS A 89 1.61 3.28 12.55
N VAL A 90 2.29 2.88 11.47
CA VAL A 90 2.10 1.59 10.80
C VAL A 90 3.36 0.75 11.03
N LEU A 91 3.19 -0.43 11.62
CA LEU A 91 4.26 -1.37 11.89
C LEU A 91 4.11 -2.57 10.96
N ILE A 92 5.16 -2.87 10.20
CA ILE A 92 5.30 -4.19 9.58
C ILE A 92 6.03 -5.08 10.58
N ILE A 93 5.46 -6.23 10.86
CA ILE A 93 6.03 -7.23 11.76
C ILE A 93 6.34 -8.50 10.97
N LYS A 94 7.34 -9.27 11.40
CA LYS A 94 7.68 -10.57 10.81
C LYS A 94 7.62 -11.64 11.87
N ALA A 95 6.99 -12.78 11.57
CA ALA A 95 6.99 -13.92 12.47
C ALA A 95 8.42 -14.45 12.67
N THR A 96 8.67 -15.14 13.79
CA THR A 96 9.99 -15.67 14.14
C THR A 96 9.95 -17.18 14.40
N ARG A 97 9.06 -17.89 13.72
CA ARG A 97 8.90 -19.34 13.89
C ARG A 97 10.09 -20.08 13.31
N LYS A 98 10.51 -21.15 13.99
CA LYS A 98 11.67 -21.97 13.59
C LYS A 98 11.44 -22.71 12.26
N ASP A 99 10.20 -23.11 11.99
CA ASP A 99 9.77 -23.79 10.76
C ASP A 99 9.65 -22.84 9.55
N GLY A 100 9.74 -21.52 9.77
CA GLY A 100 9.83 -20.54 8.68
C GLY A 100 11.24 -20.40 8.08
N PHE A 101 12.27 -21.01 8.68
CA PHE A 101 13.61 -21.04 8.10
C PHE A 101 13.75 -22.25 7.18
N VAL A 102 13.87 -22.01 5.88
CA VAL A 102 13.89 -23.06 4.85
C VAL A 102 15.10 -22.86 3.94
N LYS A 103 15.48 -23.93 3.21
CA LYS A 103 16.48 -23.81 2.16
C LYS A 103 15.87 -23.24 0.89
N ASP A 104 16.54 -22.28 0.27
CA ASP A 104 16.17 -21.76 -1.05
C ASP A 104 16.71 -22.65 -2.19
N PHE A 105 16.58 -22.18 -3.43
CA PHE A 105 17.05 -22.91 -4.62
C PHE A 105 18.59 -23.01 -4.72
N LYS A 106 19.34 -22.24 -3.92
CA LYS A 106 20.80 -22.27 -3.81
C LYS A 106 21.27 -23.08 -2.59
N ASP A 107 20.37 -23.81 -1.93
CA ASP A 107 20.63 -24.54 -0.69
C ASP A 107 20.98 -23.63 0.52
N GLU A 108 20.73 -22.32 0.43
CA GLU A 108 20.98 -21.35 1.50
C GLU A 108 19.76 -21.27 2.44
N VAL A 109 20.01 -21.19 3.76
CA VAL A 109 18.93 -21.06 4.75
C VAL A 109 18.44 -19.62 4.77
N VAL A 110 17.17 -19.43 4.40
CA VAL A 110 16.49 -18.13 4.37
C VAL A 110 15.29 -18.10 5.31
N ASP A 111 14.96 -16.92 5.83
CA ASP A 111 13.80 -16.70 6.70
C ASP A 111 12.56 -16.39 5.84
N ARG A 112 11.71 -17.40 5.58
CA ARG A 112 10.41 -17.26 4.89
C ARG A 112 9.23 -17.15 5.86
N ASN A 113 9.47 -16.67 7.08
CA ASN A 113 8.35 -16.33 7.95
C ASN A 113 7.50 -15.21 7.33
N ARG A 114 6.18 -15.37 7.38
CA ARG A 114 5.22 -14.37 6.91
C ARG A 114 5.33 -13.06 7.70
N ARG A 115 4.97 -11.98 7.02
CA ARG A 115 4.89 -10.63 7.57
C ARG A 115 3.43 -10.24 7.80
N GLY A 116 3.23 -9.23 8.64
CA GLY A 116 1.93 -8.66 8.94
C GLY A 116 2.02 -7.17 9.21
N ILE A 117 0.88 -6.56 9.48
CA ILE A 117 0.70 -5.13 9.71
C ILE A 117 -0.02 -4.88 11.03
N ILE A 118 0.40 -3.84 11.74
CA ILE A 118 -0.31 -3.26 12.88
C ILE A 118 -0.41 -1.76 12.63
N ILE A 119 -1.60 -1.20 12.77
CA ILE A 119 -1.84 0.23 12.62
C ILE A 119 -2.30 0.79 13.96
N LEU A 120 -1.60 1.81 14.42
CA LEU A 120 -1.81 2.48 15.70
C LEU A 120 -2.10 3.95 15.44
N PHE A 121 -3.21 4.44 15.96
CA PHE A 121 -3.46 5.87 16.02
C PHE A 121 -2.70 6.50 17.17
N THR A 122 -2.10 7.64 16.90
CA THR A 122 -1.42 8.43 17.93
C THR A 122 -2.47 9.17 18.76
N GLU A 123 -2.41 9.03 20.08
CA GLU A 123 -3.23 9.79 21.02
C GLU A 123 -2.32 10.58 21.96
N LYS A 124 -2.88 11.57 22.67
CA LYS A 124 -2.14 12.50 23.53
C LYS A 124 -1.12 11.82 24.46
N ASP A 125 -1.46 10.67 25.00
CA ASP A 125 -0.66 9.96 26.00
C ASP A 125 -0.13 8.60 25.51
N GLY A 126 -0.22 8.29 24.21
CA GLY A 126 0.28 7.02 23.67
C GLY A 126 -0.33 6.62 22.33
N TYR A 127 -0.70 5.35 22.23
CA TYR A 127 -1.19 4.76 21.00
C TYR A 127 -2.47 3.97 21.24
N LYS A 128 -3.35 3.99 20.24
CA LYS A 128 -4.55 3.17 20.19
C LYS A 128 -4.52 2.27 18.97
N LEU A 129 -4.76 0.97 19.18
CA LEU A 129 -4.85 0.02 18.08
C LEU A 129 -6.03 0.37 17.16
N ALA A 130 -5.74 0.62 15.88
CA ALA A 130 -6.73 0.92 14.85
C ALA A 130 -7.06 -0.31 13.99
N SER A 131 -6.04 -1.08 13.59
CA SER A 131 -6.21 -2.35 12.87
C SER A 131 -4.97 -3.22 13.03
N LYS A 132 -5.12 -4.51 12.77
CA LYS A 132 -4.01 -5.47 12.78
C LYS A 132 -4.32 -6.69 11.92
N ASN A 133 -3.27 -7.21 11.29
CA ASN A 133 -3.29 -8.49 10.59
C ASN A 133 -1.87 -9.08 10.60
N TYR A 134 -1.66 -10.18 11.32
CA TYR A 134 -0.30 -10.61 11.66
C TYR A 134 0.43 -11.43 10.60
N ASN A 135 -0.28 -12.03 9.64
CA ASN A 135 0.31 -12.97 8.68
C ASN A 135 -0.15 -12.74 7.22
N CYS A 136 -0.67 -11.57 6.88
CA CYS A 136 -1.25 -11.33 5.56
C CYS A 136 -0.24 -11.16 4.43
N PHE A 137 1.04 -10.92 4.72
CA PHE A 137 2.07 -10.68 3.72
C PHE A 137 3.08 -11.82 3.64
N SER A 138 3.53 -12.10 2.44
CA SER A 138 4.65 -13.02 2.19
C SER A 138 5.98 -12.45 2.65
N SER A 139 7.00 -13.30 2.77
CA SER A 139 8.34 -12.84 3.14
C SER A 139 9.00 -12.08 2.00
N GLU A 140 9.91 -11.18 2.33
CA GLU A 140 10.89 -10.61 1.40
C GLU A 140 11.84 -11.66 0.79
N ASN A 141 11.88 -12.89 1.34
CA ASN A 141 12.72 -14.00 0.86
C ASN A 141 11.91 -15.10 0.13
N GLU A 142 10.71 -14.79 -0.36
CA GLU A 142 10.02 -15.71 -1.27
C GLU A 142 10.83 -15.96 -2.55
N ASP A 143 10.47 -16.98 -3.30
CA ASP A 143 11.05 -17.25 -4.62
C ASP A 143 10.31 -16.43 -5.69
N GLY A 144 11.05 -15.62 -6.45
CA GLY A 144 10.50 -14.83 -7.55
C GLY A 144 10.49 -15.57 -8.90
N GLY A 145 10.84 -16.86 -8.89
CA GLY A 145 10.93 -17.71 -10.08
C GLY A 145 12.07 -17.27 -10.99
N VAL A 146 11.72 -16.80 -12.20
CA VAL A 146 12.70 -16.32 -13.19
C VAL A 146 13.17 -14.89 -12.86
N TYR A 147 12.61 -14.25 -11.84
CA TYR A 147 12.92 -12.87 -11.45
C TYR A 147 12.99 -12.69 -9.93
N PHE A 148 13.16 -11.45 -9.48
CA PHE A 148 13.07 -11.11 -8.06
C PHE A 148 11.63 -11.19 -7.56
N SER A 149 11.48 -11.59 -6.30
CA SER A 149 10.21 -11.56 -5.60
C SER A 149 9.66 -10.13 -5.54
N PRO A 150 8.32 -9.96 -5.63
CA PRO A 150 7.70 -8.65 -5.49
C PRO A 150 8.09 -7.98 -4.16
N GLU A 151 8.52 -6.73 -4.24
CA GLU A 151 8.88 -5.93 -3.06
C GLU A 151 7.65 -5.17 -2.55
N LEU A 152 7.34 -5.31 -1.26
CA LEU A 152 6.23 -4.59 -0.62
C LEU A 152 6.70 -3.21 -0.14
N GLY A 153 6.12 -2.15 -0.69
CA GLY A 153 6.13 -0.80 -0.17
C GLY A 153 4.85 -0.47 0.60
N VAL A 154 5.02 0.26 1.71
CA VAL A 154 3.92 0.71 2.58
C VAL A 154 3.91 2.22 2.58
N ILE A 155 2.89 2.82 1.98
CA ILE A 155 2.85 4.25 1.69
C ILE A 155 1.63 4.88 2.35
N ILE A 156 1.83 6.02 3.01
CA ILE A 156 0.74 6.84 3.54
C ILE A 156 0.64 8.11 2.70
N LYS A 157 -0.51 8.33 2.08
CA LYS A 157 -0.77 9.51 1.25
C LYS A 157 -2.24 9.90 1.33
N ASP A 158 -2.52 11.19 1.48
CA ASP A 158 -3.88 11.74 1.55
C ASP A 158 -4.78 11.03 2.59
N SER A 159 -4.19 10.66 3.73
CA SER A 159 -4.79 9.87 4.82
C SER A 159 -5.40 8.54 4.36
N LYS A 160 -4.73 7.90 3.40
CA LYS A 160 -4.97 6.54 2.95
C LYS A 160 -3.68 5.74 3.08
N LEU A 161 -3.86 4.45 3.30
CA LEU A 161 -2.79 3.48 3.32
C LEU A 161 -2.74 2.78 1.96
N TYR A 162 -1.58 2.77 1.35
CA TYR A 162 -1.30 2.08 0.11
C TYR A 162 -0.30 0.96 0.36
N LEU A 163 -0.63 -0.25 -0.10
CA LEU A 163 0.24 -1.42 -0.07
C LEU A 163 0.64 -1.70 -1.52
N HIS A 164 1.84 -1.28 -1.89
CA HIS A 164 2.35 -1.30 -3.25
C HIS A 164 3.35 -2.43 -3.42
N TYR A 165 3.11 -3.31 -4.39
CA TYR A 165 4.01 -4.41 -4.73
C TYR A 165 4.76 -4.06 -6.00
N TYR A 166 6.05 -3.78 -5.87
CA TYR A 166 6.95 -3.52 -6.99
C TYR A 166 7.43 -4.84 -7.59
N HIS A 167 7.20 -5.04 -8.89
CA HIS A 167 7.69 -6.21 -9.62
C HIS A 167 8.62 -5.85 -10.78
N GLY A 168 9.32 -4.72 -10.64
CA GLY A 168 10.35 -4.24 -11.56
C GLY A 168 9.86 -4.18 -13.01
N ARG A 169 10.57 -4.85 -13.92
CA ARG A 169 10.26 -4.88 -15.36
C ARG A 169 8.93 -5.54 -15.73
N TYR A 170 8.26 -6.18 -14.77
CA TYR A 170 6.97 -6.84 -14.96
C TYR A 170 5.79 -6.01 -14.43
N GLY A 171 6.07 -4.83 -13.87
CA GLY A 171 5.07 -3.86 -13.42
C GLY A 171 4.86 -3.87 -11.91
N TYR A 172 3.62 -3.68 -11.48
CA TYR A 172 3.26 -3.54 -10.07
C TYR A 172 1.78 -3.84 -9.82
N TRP A 173 1.41 -3.98 -8.56
CA TRP A 173 0.03 -3.85 -8.11
C TRP A 173 -0.05 -3.13 -6.77
N GLU A 174 -1.15 -2.46 -6.50
CA GLU A 174 -1.32 -1.59 -5.34
C GLU A 174 -2.74 -1.74 -4.79
N TYR A 175 -2.82 -1.93 -3.48
CA TYR A 175 -4.09 -1.90 -2.75
C TYR A 175 -4.18 -0.61 -1.97
N CYS A 176 -5.34 0.04 -2.01
CA CYS A 176 -5.56 1.29 -1.32
C CYS A 176 -6.69 1.14 -0.29
N PHE A 177 -6.37 1.53 0.94
CA PHE A 177 -7.20 1.40 2.11
C PHE A 177 -7.50 2.76 2.73
N ARG A 178 -8.70 2.88 3.29
CA ARG A 178 -9.11 4.03 4.09
C ARG A 178 -9.70 3.57 5.41
N TYR A 179 -9.34 4.25 6.49
CA TYR A 179 -9.97 3.99 7.77
C TYR A 179 -11.44 4.45 7.77
N GLN A 180 -12.35 3.52 8.04
CA GLN A 180 -13.78 3.76 8.21
C GLN A 180 -14.42 2.53 8.89
N ASN A 181 -15.53 2.71 9.60
CA ASN A 181 -16.23 1.60 10.28
C ASN A 181 -15.32 0.77 11.20
N SER A 182 -14.40 1.44 11.91
CA SER A 182 -13.46 0.84 12.87
C SER A 182 -12.41 -0.11 12.27
N ASP A 183 -12.13 -0.01 10.97
CA ASP A 183 -11.04 -0.72 10.32
C ASP A 183 -10.55 0.02 9.06
N PHE A 184 -9.49 -0.48 8.44
CA PHE A 184 -9.02 -0.07 7.12
C PHE A 184 -9.75 -0.88 6.05
N MET A 185 -10.63 -0.21 5.30
CA MET A 185 -11.41 -0.83 4.25
C MET A 185 -10.71 -0.71 2.90
N LEU A 186 -10.62 -1.81 2.15
CA LEU A 186 -10.11 -1.82 0.78
C LEU A 186 -11.07 -1.04 -0.12
N ILE A 187 -10.62 0.10 -0.66
CA ILE A 187 -11.43 1.01 -1.46
C ILE A 187 -10.96 1.14 -2.92
N GLY A 188 -9.75 0.71 -3.24
CA GLY A 188 -9.29 0.61 -4.63
C GLY A 188 -8.15 -0.38 -4.83
N TYR A 189 -7.95 -0.75 -6.09
CA TYR A 189 -6.88 -1.60 -6.58
C TYR A 189 -6.34 -1.04 -7.90
N GLU A 190 -5.03 -1.05 -8.06
CA GLU A 190 -4.35 -0.65 -9.30
C GLU A 190 -3.33 -1.72 -9.66
N ALA A 191 -3.15 -2.02 -10.94
CA ALA A 191 -2.09 -2.90 -11.41
C ALA A 191 -1.59 -2.49 -12.80
N SER A 192 -0.30 -2.76 -13.04
CA SER A 192 0.33 -2.66 -14.35
C SER A 192 1.07 -3.97 -14.61
N HIS A 193 0.89 -4.52 -15.81
CA HIS A 193 1.62 -5.68 -16.31
C HIS A 193 2.52 -5.23 -17.46
N ASP A 194 3.83 -5.33 -17.26
CA ASP A 194 4.79 -4.67 -18.12
C ASP A 194 5.74 -5.68 -18.80
N ARG A 195 6.29 -5.27 -19.94
CA ARG A 195 7.43 -5.91 -20.61
C ARG A 195 8.57 -4.90 -20.67
N GLY A 196 9.34 -4.82 -19.59
CA GLY A 196 10.37 -3.79 -19.49
C GLY A 196 9.73 -2.40 -19.39
N PRO A 197 10.08 -1.44 -20.26
CA PRO A 197 9.55 -0.08 -20.21
C PRO A 197 8.15 0.06 -20.85
N VAL A 198 7.61 -1.02 -21.43
CA VAL A 198 6.32 -1.03 -22.13
C VAL A 198 5.25 -1.62 -21.22
N ALA A 199 4.25 -0.82 -20.85
CA ALA A 199 3.07 -1.33 -20.16
C ALA A 199 2.15 -2.05 -21.15
N LEU A 200 1.81 -3.31 -20.85
CA LEU A 200 0.95 -4.16 -21.70
C LEU A 200 -0.52 -4.02 -21.31
N PHE A 201 -0.80 -4.14 -20.01
CA PHE A 201 -2.13 -4.08 -19.44
C PHE A 201 -2.11 -3.25 -18.16
N LYS A 202 -3.17 -2.48 -17.93
CA LYS A 202 -3.41 -1.82 -16.67
C LYS A 202 -4.83 -2.11 -16.20
N THR A 203 -4.99 -2.37 -14.91
CA THR A 203 -6.29 -2.56 -14.27
C THR A 203 -6.45 -1.56 -13.14
N SER A 204 -7.57 -0.85 -13.12
CA SER A 204 -7.94 0.10 -12.06
C SER A 204 -9.34 -0.20 -11.57
N ILE A 205 -9.50 -0.40 -10.26
CA ILE A 205 -10.77 -0.76 -9.65
C ILE A 205 -11.10 0.19 -8.52
N ASN A 206 -12.30 0.74 -8.58
CA ASN A 206 -12.88 1.51 -7.50
C ASN A 206 -13.99 0.67 -6.82
N PHE A 207 -13.69 0.11 -5.65
CA PHE A 207 -14.64 -0.74 -4.92
C PHE A 207 -15.82 0.03 -4.33
N LEU A 208 -15.72 1.38 -4.19
CA LEU A 208 -16.83 2.22 -3.74
C LEU A 208 -17.91 2.34 -4.84
N THR A 209 -17.49 2.49 -6.09
CA THR A 209 -18.40 2.60 -7.24
C THR A 209 -18.72 1.25 -7.87
N GLY A 210 -17.87 0.24 -7.66
CA GLY A 210 -17.95 -1.06 -8.32
C GLY A 210 -17.63 -0.97 -9.81
N VAL A 211 -16.71 -0.09 -10.19
CA VAL A 211 -16.26 0.08 -11.58
C VAL A 211 -14.81 -0.36 -11.69
N GLU A 212 -14.54 -1.17 -12.70
CA GLU A 212 -13.23 -1.63 -13.13
C GLU A 212 -12.93 -1.11 -14.53
N TYR A 213 -11.70 -0.65 -14.73
CA TYR A 213 -11.15 -0.22 -16.01
C TYR A 213 -9.98 -1.14 -16.38
N ASP A 214 -10.12 -1.83 -17.49
CA ASP A 214 -9.04 -2.63 -18.09
C ASP A 214 -8.54 -1.92 -19.34
N ASP A 215 -7.28 -1.49 -19.31
CA ASP A 215 -6.61 -0.76 -20.37
C ASP A 215 -5.57 -1.68 -21.03
N GLU A 216 -5.82 -2.08 -22.28
CA GLU A 216 -4.90 -2.90 -23.09
C GLU A 216 -4.11 -2.02 -24.06
N ASN A 217 -2.78 -2.16 -24.08
CA ASN A 217 -1.92 -1.42 -24.99
C ASN A 217 -1.98 -2.03 -26.41
N ILE A 218 -2.68 -1.37 -27.32
CA ILE A 218 -2.84 -1.82 -28.72
C ILE A 218 -1.60 -1.62 -29.59
N ASN A 219 -0.56 -1.00 -29.03
CA ASN A 219 0.74 -0.83 -29.65
C ASN A 219 1.82 -1.72 -29.03
N ALA A 220 1.50 -2.58 -28.06
CA ALA A 220 2.47 -3.34 -27.29
C ALA A 220 3.47 -4.14 -28.15
N ASP A 221 3.01 -4.73 -29.27
CA ASP A 221 3.83 -5.55 -30.18
C ASP A 221 4.26 -4.80 -31.45
N LYS A 222 4.02 -3.49 -31.52
CA LYS A 222 4.52 -2.69 -32.63
C LYS A 222 5.96 -2.30 -32.32
N PHE A 223 6.88 -2.95 -33.00
CA PHE A 223 8.31 -2.66 -32.93
C PHE A 223 8.76 -1.96 -34.20
N ASN A 224 9.65 -0.96 -34.07
CA ASN A 224 10.36 -0.40 -35.21
C ASN A 224 11.61 -1.27 -35.46
N GLU A 225 11.63 -2.01 -36.56
CA GLU A 225 12.77 -2.88 -36.93
C GLU A 225 14.09 -2.10 -37.12
N ASN A 226 14.04 -0.77 -37.22
CA ASN A 226 15.19 0.10 -37.45
C ASN A 226 15.69 0.86 -36.21
N SER A 227 15.10 0.69 -35.02
CA SER A 227 15.57 1.36 -33.79
C SER A 227 16.30 0.39 -32.86
N ASN A 228 17.51 0.78 -32.42
CA ASN A 228 18.28 0.11 -31.37
C ASN A 228 17.90 0.61 -29.96
N ASP A 229 16.92 1.51 -29.89
CA ASP A 229 16.41 2.18 -28.67
C ASP A 229 14.90 1.91 -28.55
N ASP A 230 14.41 1.97 -27.31
CA ASP A 230 13.07 1.57 -26.87
C ASP A 230 11.95 2.07 -27.80
N SER A 231 10.90 1.27 -27.93
CA SER A 231 9.77 1.46 -28.85
C SER A 231 9.43 2.94 -29.10
N GLU A 232 9.80 3.48 -30.26
CA GLU A 232 9.41 4.85 -30.68
C GLU A 232 7.89 5.01 -30.89
N ILE A 233 7.11 3.97 -30.63
CA ILE A 233 5.66 3.96 -30.76
C ILE A 233 5.06 4.21 -29.38
N ASP A 234 4.41 5.37 -29.25
CA ASP A 234 3.69 5.75 -28.04
C ASP A 234 2.70 4.65 -27.59
N GLU A 235 2.61 4.46 -26.28
CA GLU A 235 1.60 3.57 -25.70
C GLU A 235 0.21 4.14 -25.97
N VAL A 236 -0.64 3.33 -26.60
CA VAL A 236 -2.04 3.67 -26.84
C VAL A 236 -2.90 2.60 -26.20
N PHE A 237 -3.75 3.00 -25.26
CA PHE A 237 -4.59 2.08 -24.51
C PHE A 237 -6.01 2.06 -25.05
N LYS A 238 -6.54 0.85 -25.27
CA LYS A 238 -7.95 0.60 -25.47
C LYS A 238 -8.57 0.20 -24.15
N ARG A 239 -9.54 0.99 -23.68
CA ARG A 239 -10.25 0.77 -22.43
C ARG A 239 -11.45 -0.15 -22.60
N THR A 240 -11.58 -1.09 -21.67
CA THR A 240 -12.81 -1.81 -21.35
C THR A 240 -13.30 -1.37 -19.97
N VAL A 241 -14.61 -1.14 -19.84
CA VAL A 241 -15.24 -0.75 -18.56
C VAL A 241 -16.11 -1.89 -18.08
N VAL A 242 -15.83 -2.40 -16.90
CA VAL A 242 -16.56 -3.51 -16.28
C VAL A 242 -17.30 -2.99 -15.05
N LYS A 243 -18.57 -3.39 -14.91
CA LYS A 243 -19.36 -3.09 -13.71
C LYS A 243 -19.37 -4.30 -12.80
N LEU A 244 -18.73 -4.17 -11.66
CA LEU A 244 -18.63 -5.21 -10.65
C LEU A 244 -19.94 -5.35 -9.86
N LYS A 245 -20.20 -6.58 -9.42
CA LYS A 245 -21.29 -6.83 -8.47
C LYS A 245 -20.93 -6.16 -7.14
N LYS A 246 -21.84 -5.32 -6.63
CA LYS A 246 -21.63 -4.64 -5.35
C LYS A 246 -21.54 -5.67 -4.22
N LYS A 247 -20.40 -5.70 -3.55
CA LYS A 247 -20.12 -6.48 -2.33
C LYS A 247 -19.74 -5.52 -1.20
N PRO A 248 -19.85 -5.93 0.08
CA PRO A 248 -19.21 -5.21 1.17
C PRO A 248 -17.70 -5.03 0.90
N LEU A 249 -17.14 -3.90 1.31
CA LEU A 249 -15.70 -3.68 1.21
C LEU A 249 -14.98 -4.66 2.15
N MET A 250 -13.83 -5.14 1.72
CA MET A 250 -13.00 -6.03 2.51
C MET A 250 -12.24 -5.25 3.58
N LYS A 251 -12.10 -5.82 4.78
CA LYS A 251 -11.32 -5.24 5.87
C LYS A 251 -9.88 -5.73 5.80
N LEU A 252 -8.92 -4.84 6.05
CA LEU A 252 -7.51 -5.21 6.17
C LEU A 252 -7.29 -6.33 7.20
N SER A 253 -8.00 -6.28 8.32
CA SER A 253 -7.90 -7.30 9.38
C SER A 253 -8.43 -8.69 8.99
N GLU A 254 -9.22 -8.78 7.91
CA GLU A 254 -9.88 -10.02 7.45
C GLU A 254 -9.22 -10.61 6.19
N ILE A 255 -8.21 -9.95 5.61
CA ILE A 255 -7.45 -10.47 4.46
C ILE A 255 -6.51 -11.59 4.92
N GLU A 256 -6.77 -12.83 4.49
CA GLU A 256 -5.94 -13.97 4.88
C GLU A 256 -4.55 -13.91 4.24
N ASP A 257 -4.51 -13.66 2.93
CA ASP A 257 -3.29 -13.61 2.13
C ASP A 257 -3.44 -12.60 0.98
N PHE A 258 -2.49 -11.67 0.86
CA PHE A 258 -2.46 -10.72 -0.26
C PHE A 258 -2.06 -11.38 -1.58
N ASP A 259 -1.29 -12.47 -1.56
CA ASP A 259 -0.85 -13.15 -2.78
C ASP A 259 -2.02 -13.89 -3.47
N GLU A 260 -2.97 -14.36 -2.68
CA GLU A 260 -4.16 -15.08 -3.13
C GLU A 260 -5.40 -14.20 -3.20
N LEU A 261 -5.28 -12.90 -2.92
CA LEU A 261 -6.43 -12.02 -2.79
C LEU A 261 -7.23 -11.94 -4.09
N ARG A 262 -8.54 -12.19 -4.00
CA ARG A 262 -9.53 -12.04 -5.07
C ARG A 262 -10.69 -11.21 -4.54
N TYR A 263 -11.22 -10.30 -5.35
CA TYR A 263 -12.27 -9.35 -4.98
C TYR A 263 -13.59 -9.56 -5.75
#